data_AF-A0A1M5HLS6-F1
#
_entry.id   AF-A0A1M5HLS6-F1
#
_cell.length_a   1.000
_cell.length_b   1.000
_cell.length_c   1.000
_cell.angle_alpha   90.00
_cell.angle_beta   90.00
_cell.angle_gamma   90.00
#
_symmetry.space_group_name_H-M   'P 1'
#
loop_
_entity.id
_entity.type
_entity.pdbx_description
1 polymer ?
#
loop_
_entity_poly.entity_id
_entity_poly.type
_entity_poly.pdbx_seq_one_letter_code
_entity_poly.pdbx_strand_id
1 'polypeptide(L)'
;MTKLIVLTYNILNPFHAVEFKTPQGFTVDKDGNEKDNWIERCPKLIRNMQVYDFDIACIQELNSETKDFFNGGYKTAVYDEHKNKVLERIHGNSIVYNPRKLQPIESHTVRTKDLKYRAAPCALFKDKKSRLIAVLSVHLKGYDGDETDPEKKLEIKLRGYNELVEYVDQLESVSADVYVIAGDFNEHSSEMICPLSRQQLLIDRGYVYDGDLSPTEHGTGRKIDWIFVKSRCDLKIGRINKKLPFEQASDHLPHASVIEC
;
A
#
# COMPACT_ATOMS: atom_id res chain seq x y z
N MET A 1 -23.58 -10.29 7.76
CA MET A 1 -22.17 -9.98 7.44
C MET A 1 -21.95 -8.49 7.54
N THR A 2 -20.87 -8.06 8.20
CA THR A 2 -20.45 -6.65 8.16
C THR A 2 -19.55 -6.48 6.95
N LYS A 3 -19.73 -5.37 6.23
CA LYS A 3 -18.88 -5.01 5.10
C LYS A 3 -17.76 -4.10 5.58
N LEU A 4 -16.52 -4.44 5.23
CA LEU A 4 -15.35 -3.61 5.41
C LEU A 4 -14.79 -3.26 4.02
N ILE A 5 -14.59 -1.98 3.74
CA ILE A 5 -13.97 -1.53 2.48
C ILE A 5 -12.52 -1.16 2.76
N VAL A 6 -11.59 -1.91 2.16
CA VAL A 6 -10.15 -1.64 2.24
C VAL A 6 -9.69 -1.08 0.91
N LEU A 7 -8.86 -0.05 0.97
CA LEU A 7 -8.20 0.57 -0.18
C LEU A 7 -6.67 0.53 0.00
N THR A 8 -5.93 0.40 -1.08
CA THR A 8 -4.50 0.65 -1.14
C THR A 8 -4.18 1.60 -2.29
N TYR A 9 -3.22 2.50 -2.07
CA TYR A 9 -2.83 3.47 -3.09
C TYR A 9 -1.41 3.99 -2.86
N ASN A 10 -0.49 3.69 -3.77
CA ASN A 10 0.77 4.40 -3.88
C ASN A 10 0.50 5.79 -4.50
N ILE A 11 0.78 6.84 -3.73
CA ILE A 11 0.45 8.21 -4.12
C ILE A 11 1.54 8.89 -4.94
N LEU A 12 2.67 8.23 -5.20
CA LEU A 12 3.88 8.76 -5.81
C LEU A 12 4.47 9.93 -5.01
N ASN A 13 5.64 9.70 -4.43
CA ASN A 13 6.31 10.73 -3.65
C ASN A 13 6.68 11.95 -4.53
N PRO A 14 6.50 13.20 -4.06
CA PRO A 14 6.88 14.39 -4.82
C PRO A 14 8.35 14.39 -5.28
N PHE A 15 9.27 13.92 -4.43
CA PHE A 15 10.69 13.82 -4.78
C PHE A 15 10.92 12.78 -5.87
N HIS A 16 10.35 11.57 -5.72
CA HIS A 16 10.48 10.51 -6.73
C HIS A 16 9.90 10.91 -8.08
N ALA A 17 8.78 11.64 -8.08
CA ALA A 17 8.18 12.13 -9.31
C ALA A 17 9.15 12.96 -10.15
N VAL A 18 9.95 13.82 -9.50
CA VAL A 18 10.96 14.66 -10.16
C VAL A 18 12.21 13.83 -10.47
N GLU A 19 12.71 13.05 -9.50
CA GLU A 19 13.93 12.24 -9.65
C GLU A 19 13.84 11.26 -10.81
N PHE A 20 12.70 10.56 -10.95
CA PHE A 20 12.49 9.54 -11.98
C PHE A 20 11.70 10.05 -13.19
N LYS A 21 11.39 11.35 -13.24
CA LYS A 21 10.63 11.98 -14.35
C LYS A 21 9.31 11.25 -14.63
N THR A 22 8.57 10.93 -13.57
CA THR A 22 7.28 10.25 -13.67
C THR A 22 6.22 11.24 -14.17
N PRO A 23 5.69 11.11 -15.41
CA PRO A 23 4.90 12.16 -16.08
C PRO A 23 3.68 12.67 -15.28
N GLN A 24 3.13 11.83 -14.41
CA GLN A 24 2.00 12.16 -13.56
C GLN A 24 2.35 13.16 -12.45
N GLY A 25 3.58 13.14 -11.95
CA GLY A 25 3.96 13.80 -10.69
C GLY A 25 4.84 15.06 -10.80
N PHE A 26 5.23 15.47 -12.01
CA PHE A 26 6.01 16.69 -12.21
C PHE A 26 5.45 17.55 -13.35
N THR A 27 5.86 18.81 -13.38
CA THR A 27 5.63 19.77 -14.47
C THR A 27 6.97 20.40 -14.86
N VAL A 28 7.04 20.93 -16.07
CA VAL A 28 8.22 21.67 -16.55
C VAL A 28 7.83 23.15 -16.59
N ASP A 29 8.59 24.00 -15.89
CA ASP A 29 8.35 25.44 -15.92
C ASP A 29 8.84 26.10 -17.22
N LYS A 30 8.64 27.42 -17.35
CA LYS A 30 9.00 28.17 -18.56
C LYS A 30 10.49 28.16 -18.86
N ASP A 31 11.32 27.92 -17.85
CA ASP A 31 12.78 27.89 -17.95
C ASP A 31 13.30 26.45 -18.20
N GLY A 32 12.39 25.47 -18.32
CA GLY A 32 12.73 24.07 -18.56
C GLY A 32 13.03 23.28 -17.29
N ASN A 33 12.78 23.83 -16.10
CA ASN A 33 13.06 23.13 -14.84
C ASN A 33 11.90 22.21 -14.44
N GLU A 34 12.23 20.98 -14.05
CA GLU A 34 11.29 20.00 -13.52
C GLU A 34 10.92 20.37 -12.07
N LYS A 35 9.63 20.43 -11.77
CA LYS A 35 9.07 20.71 -10.44
C LYS A 35 7.97 19.73 -10.12
N ASP A 36 7.90 19.25 -8.89
CA ASP A 36 6.76 18.43 -8.46
C ASP A 36 5.46 19.23 -8.59
N ASN A 37 4.35 18.52 -8.81
CA ASN A 37 3.02 19.13 -8.94
C ASN A 37 2.10 18.74 -7.77
N TRP A 38 2.67 18.46 -6.59
CA TRP A 38 1.94 17.89 -5.45
C TRP A 38 0.69 18.69 -5.07
N ILE A 39 0.80 20.03 -5.05
CA ILE A 39 -0.31 20.94 -4.71
C ILE A 39 -1.54 20.70 -5.60
N GLU A 40 -1.33 20.42 -6.89
CA GLU A 40 -2.41 20.14 -7.85
C GLU A 40 -2.88 18.68 -7.76
N ARG A 41 -1.95 17.74 -7.52
CA ARG A 41 -2.24 16.30 -7.45
C ARG A 41 -2.97 15.88 -6.19
N CYS A 42 -2.62 16.42 -5.04
CA CYS A 42 -3.17 16.04 -3.74
C CYS A 42 -4.72 16.08 -3.70
N PRO A 43 -5.40 17.15 -4.14
CA PRO A 43 -6.87 17.16 -4.20
C PRO A 43 -7.46 16.08 -5.12
N LYS A 44 -6.76 15.73 -6.21
CA LYS A 44 -7.18 14.69 -7.17
C LYS A 44 -7.04 13.30 -6.55
N LEU A 45 -5.93 13.05 -5.85
CA LEU A 45 -5.70 11.81 -5.08
C LEU A 45 -6.80 11.59 -4.04
N ILE A 46 -7.12 12.61 -3.24
CA ILE A 46 -8.18 12.56 -2.23
C ILE A 46 -9.53 12.22 -2.89
N ARG A 47 -9.89 12.91 -3.98
CA ARG A 47 -11.14 12.65 -4.71
C ARG A 47 -11.19 11.24 -5.28
N ASN A 48 -10.10 10.71 -5.82
CA ASN A 48 -10.01 9.32 -6.27
C ASN A 48 -10.28 8.34 -5.12
N MET A 49 -9.71 8.56 -3.94
CA MET A 49 -9.94 7.67 -2.79
C MET A 49 -11.38 7.77 -2.26
N GLN A 50 -11.96 8.98 -2.24
CA GLN A 50 -13.31 9.22 -1.72
C GLN A 50 -14.44 8.54 -2.51
N VAL A 51 -14.24 8.18 -3.78
CA VAL A 51 -15.28 7.48 -4.57
C VAL A 51 -15.60 6.07 -4.04
N TYR A 52 -14.74 5.51 -3.19
CA TYR A 52 -14.88 4.18 -2.64
C TYR A 52 -15.62 4.12 -1.30
N ASP A 53 -15.82 5.26 -0.60
CA ASP A 53 -16.31 5.32 0.79
C ASP A 53 -15.60 4.29 1.69
N PHE A 54 -14.27 4.30 1.65
CA PHE A 54 -13.45 3.28 2.30
C PHE A 54 -13.55 3.33 3.83
N ASP A 55 -13.17 2.25 4.48
CA ASP A 55 -13.08 2.16 5.94
C ASP A 55 -11.64 2.22 6.41
N ILE A 56 -10.74 1.63 5.62
CA ILE A 56 -9.30 1.60 5.85
C ILE A 56 -8.60 1.86 4.50
N ALA A 57 -7.57 2.69 4.51
CA ALA A 57 -6.68 2.91 3.38
C ALA A 57 -5.23 2.68 3.80
N CYS A 58 -4.53 1.82 3.08
CA CYS A 58 -3.08 1.64 3.17
C CYS A 58 -2.43 2.50 2.09
N ILE A 59 -1.66 3.51 2.49
CA ILE A 59 -1.11 4.51 1.57
C ILE A 59 0.41 4.39 1.57
N GLN A 60 1.02 4.38 0.38
CA GLN A 60 2.47 4.26 0.20
C GLN A 60 3.04 5.55 -0.38
N GLU A 61 4.35 5.73 -0.22
CA GLU A 61 5.13 6.89 -0.69
C GLU A 61 4.82 8.25 -0.06
N LEU A 62 4.28 8.22 1.16
CA LEU A 62 4.11 9.42 1.99
C LEU A 62 5.45 9.86 2.58
N ASN A 63 5.63 11.17 2.75
CA ASN A 63 6.73 11.78 3.49
C ASN A 63 6.18 12.77 4.53
N SER A 64 7.07 13.43 5.27
CA SER A 64 6.68 14.39 6.32
C SER A 64 5.79 15.54 5.82
N GLU A 65 5.87 15.91 4.55
CA GLU A 65 5.08 16.96 3.91
C GLU A 65 3.72 16.47 3.40
N THR A 66 3.62 15.19 3.04
CA THR A 66 2.42 14.59 2.44
C THR A 66 1.60 13.73 3.41
N LYS A 67 2.15 13.33 4.56
CA LYS A 67 1.49 12.43 5.53
C LYS A 67 0.11 12.89 6.02
N ASP A 68 -0.11 14.20 6.09
CA ASP A 68 -1.34 14.81 6.62
C ASP A 68 -2.30 15.27 5.50
N PHE A 69 -2.13 14.76 4.27
CA PHE A 69 -2.92 15.22 3.13
C PHE A 69 -4.41 14.86 3.25
N PHE A 70 -4.74 13.78 3.94
CA PHE A 70 -6.10 13.27 4.00
C PHE A 70 -6.88 13.84 5.21
N ASN A 71 -7.55 14.98 5.02
CA ASN A 71 -8.35 15.65 6.07
C ASN A 71 -9.89 15.42 5.96
N GLY A 72 -10.32 14.44 5.17
CA GLY A 72 -11.73 14.23 4.78
C GLY A 72 -12.65 13.51 5.78
N GLY A 73 -12.47 13.70 7.10
CA GLY A 73 -13.23 12.97 8.13
C GLY A 73 -12.68 11.57 8.45
N TYR A 74 -11.47 11.30 8.01
CA TYR A 74 -10.68 10.11 8.31
C TYR A 74 -9.52 10.50 9.25
N LYS A 75 -8.86 9.51 9.84
CA LYS A 75 -7.72 9.71 10.73
C LYS A 75 -6.58 8.79 10.35
N THR A 76 -5.35 9.24 10.55
CA THR A 76 -4.16 8.39 10.47
C THR A 76 -4.05 7.57 11.75
N ALA A 77 -4.02 6.24 11.65
CA ALA A 77 -3.74 5.36 12.77
C ALA A 77 -2.23 5.30 13.03
N VAL A 78 -1.43 5.15 11.97
CA VAL A 78 0.01 5.08 12.04
C VAL A 78 0.61 5.52 10.70
N TYR A 79 1.70 6.25 10.78
CA TYR A 79 2.56 6.64 9.66
C TYR A 79 4.00 6.38 10.07
N ASP A 80 4.80 5.85 9.15
CA ASP A 80 6.23 5.71 9.39
C ASP A 80 7.04 5.68 8.09
N GLU A 81 8.26 6.19 8.19
CA GLU A 81 9.20 6.36 7.09
C GLU A 81 10.12 5.14 6.96
N HIS A 82 10.40 4.79 5.71
CA HIS A 82 11.48 3.88 5.38
C HIS A 82 12.81 4.48 5.82
N LYS A 83 13.72 3.63 6.29
CA LYS A 83 15.04 4.10 6.64
C LYS A 83 15.84 4.39 5.37
N ASN A 84 16.14 5.66 5.13
CA ASN A 84 16.96 6.10 4.01
C ASN A 84 18.18 6.88 4.50
N LYS A 85 19.31 6.76 3.80
CA LYS A 85 20.52 7.57 4.08
C LYS A 85 20.46 8.95 3.42
N VAL A 86 19.68 9.07 2.34
CA VAL A 86 19.48 10.30 1.58
C VAL A 86 18.17 10.91 2.06
N LEU A 87 18.24 12.08 2.70
CA LEU A 87 17.09 12.72 3.35
C LEU A 87 15.99 13.07 2.35
N GLU A 88 16.37 13.47 1.15
CA GLU A 88 15.45 13.87 0.08
C GLU A 88 14.63 12.69 -0.45
N ARG A 89 15.15 11.46 -0.34
CA ARG A 89 14.48 10.21 -0.75
C ARG A 89 13.63 9.59 0.36
N ILE A 90 13.42 10.28 1.47
CA ILE A 90 12.63 9.75 2.58
C ILE A 90 11.15 9.72 2.20
N HIS A 91 10.60 8.51 2.24
CA HIS A 91 9.19 8.24 2.06
C HIS A 91 8.84 7.00 2.89
N GLY A 92 7.56 6.69 2.99
CA GLY A 92 7.03 5.71 3.89
C GLY A 92 5.57 5.39 3.63
N ASN A 93 4.96 4.79 4.64
CA ASN A 93 3.64 4.21 4.54
C ASN A 93 2.74 4.78 5.63
N SER A 94 1.43 4.69 5.41
CA SER A 94 0.42 5.02 6.41
C SER A 94 -0.76 4.05 6.38
N ILE A 95 -1.46 3.97 7.50
CA ILE A 95 -2.82 3.44 7.60
C ILE A 95 -3.74 4.59 8.00
N VAL A 96 -4.71 4.89 7.13
CA VAL A 96 -5.78 5.85 7.37
C VAL A 96 -7.09 5.10 7.56
N TYR A 97 -7.96 5.55 8.47
CA TYR A 97 -9.20 4.85 8.80
C TYR A 97 -10.40 5.79 8.99
N ASN A 98 -11.60 5.23 8.85
CA ASN A 98 -12.87 5.93 9.09
C ASN A 98 -13.28 5.81 10.57
N PRO A 99 -13.16 6.87 11.39
CA PRO A 99 -13.45 6.82 12.82
C PRO A 99 -14.94 6.65 13.14
N ARG A 100 -15.84 6.76 12.15
CA ARG A 100 -17.28 6.50 12.35
C ARG A 100 -17.61 5.01 12.33
N LYS A 101 -16.70 4.16 11.83
CA LYS A 101 -16.89 2.72 11.67
C LYS A 101 -15.89 1.90 12.50
N LEU A 102 -14.69 2.44 12.74
CA LEU A 102 -13.59 1.74 13.40
C LEU A 102 -13.03 2.53 14.58
N GLN A 103 -12.68 1.81 15.64
CA GLN A 103 -11.93 2.33 16.78
C GLN A 103 -10.51 1.74 16.74
N PRO A 104 -9.43 2.55 16.73
CA PRO A 104 -8.08 2.02 16.87
C PRO A 104 -7.89 1.51 18.31
N ILE A 105 -7.28 0.34 18.44
CA ILE A 105 -6.92 -0.28 19.73
C ILE A 105 -5.42 -0.11 19.97
N GLU A 106 -4.62 -0.47 18.98
CA GLU A 106 -3.17 -0.37 19.00
C GLU A 106 -2.66 -0.04 17.60
N SER A 107 -1.53 0.66 17.52
CA SER A 107 -0.82 0.90 16.28
C SER A 107 0.67 0.99 16.53
N HIS A 108 1.46 0.34 15.69
CA HIS A 108 2.91 0.36 15.76
C HIS A 108 3.49 0.20 14.34
N THR A 109 4.80 0.34 14.20
CA THR A 109 5.48 0.02 12.94
C THR A 109 6.21 -1.29 13.06
N VAL A 110 5.97 -2.16 12.09
CA VAL A 110 6.76 -3.38 11.92
C VAL A 110 8.01 -3.05 11.10
N ARG A 111 9.16 -3.47 11.60
CA ARG A 111 10.46 -3.34 10.94
C ARG A 111 11.15 -4.70 11.01
N THR A 112 11.88 -5.06 9.96
CA THR A 112 12.72 -6.25 9.99
C THR A 112 13.97 -6.00 10.82
N LYS A 113 14.67 -7.06 11.21
CA LYS A 113 15.92 -6.94 11.99
C LYS A 113 17.06 -6.27 11.24
N ASP A 114 17.07 -6.31 9.91
CA ASP A 114 18.08 -5.62 9.11
C ASP A 114 17.75 -4.11 8.98
N LEU A 115 18.75 -3.29 9.31
CA LEU A 115 18.69 -1.83 9.41
C LEU A 115 18.52 -1.10 8.06
N LYS A 116 18.57 -1.79 6.92
CA LYS A 116 18.36 -1.17 5.60
C LYS A 116 16.89 -1.07 5.18
N TYR A 117 15.97 -1.60 5.98
CA TYR A 117 14.66 -2.05 5.50
C TYR A 117 13.54 -1.03 5.66
N ARG A 118 12.46 -1.29 4.92
CA ARG A 118 11.27 -0.44 4.84
C ARG A 118 10.43 -0.57 6.12
N ALA A 119 9.60 0.43 6.34
CA ALA A 119 8.66 0.48 7.45
C ALA A 119 7.31 -0.06 6.99
N ALA A 120 6.69 -0.95 7.77
CA ALA A 120 5.35 -1.45 7.53
C ALA A 120 4.44 -1.08 8.71
N PRO A 121 3.68 0.03 8.63
CA PRO A 121 2.70 0.40 9.62
C PRO A 121 1.69 -0.73 9.86
N CYS A 122 1.41 -1.01 11.12
CA CYS A 122 0.47 -2.02 11.59
C CYS A 122 -0.53 -1.37 12.55
N ALA A 123 -1.80 -1.70 12.41
CA ALA A 123 -2.85 -1.22 13.31
C ALA A 123 -3.89 -2.30 13.59
N LEU A 124 -4.30 -2.38 14.85
CA LEU A 124 -5.41 -3.19 15.32
C LEU A 124 -6.63 -2.30 15.52
N PHE A 125 -7.72 -2.63 14.82
CA PHE A 125 -8.99 -1.92 14.94
C PHE A 125 -10.05 -2.81 15.57
N LYS A 126 -11.01 -2.17 16.22
CA LYS A 126 -12.27 -2.77 16.65
C LYS A 126 -13.43 -2.15 15.87
N ASP A 127 -14.25 -2.99 15.25
CA ASP A 127 -15.47 -2.52 14.58
C ASP A 127 -16.66 -2.38 15.54
N LYS A 128 -17.80 -1.89 15.02
CA LYS A 128 -19.04 -1.73 15.82
C LYS A 128 -19.62 -3.03 16.37
N LYS A 129 -19.25 -4.18 15.80
CA LYS A 129 -19.66 -5.51 16.28
C LYS A 129 -18.61 -6.13 17.20
N SER A 130 -17.64 -5.35 17.64
CA SER A 130 -16.52 -5.78 18.48
C SER A 130 -15.55 -6.77 17.82
N ARG A 131 -15.55 -6.90 16.50
CA ARG A 131 -14.57 -7.71 15.79
C ARG A 131 -13.23 -6.99 15.72
N LEU A 132 -12.15 -7.76 15.87
CA LEU A 132 -10.78 -7.28 15.81
C LEU A 132 -10.21 -7.45 14.40
N ILE A 133 -9.69 -6.37 13.83
CA ILE A 133 -9.17 -6.30 12.46
C ILE A 133 -7.72 -5.80 12.55
N ALA A 134 -6.76 -6.70 12.30
CA ALA A 134 -5.35 -6.33 12.21
C ALA A 134 -5.02 -5.99 10.75
N VAL A 135 -4.40 -4.83 10.53
CA VAL A 135 -4.05 -4.33 9.19
C VAL A 135 -2.59 -3.98 9.13
N LEU A 136 -1.94 -4.40 8.05
CA LEU A 136 -0.56 -4.06 7.71
C LEU A 136 -0.52 -3.33 6.36
N SER A 137 0.11 -2.15 6.35
CA SER A 137 0.40 -1.38 5.14
C SER A 137 1.83 -1.64 4.69
N VAL A 138 2.01 -2.15 3.47
CA VAL A 138 3.33 -2.51 2.93
C VAL A 138 3.70 -1.67 1.71
N HIS A 139 5.00 -1.46 1.55
CA HIS A 139 5.61 -0.99 0.32
C HIS A 139 6.90 -1.78 0.18
N LEU A 140 6.81 -2.98 -0.39
CA LEU A 140 7.90 -3.95 -0.34
C LEU A 140 9.03 -3.53 -1.28
N LYS A 141 10.27 -3.91 -0.95
CA LYS A 141 11.40 -3.63 -1.81
C LYS A 141 11.20 -4.27 -3.19
N GLY A 142 11.02 -3.41 -4.18
CA GLY A 142 10.85 -3.76 -5.58
C GLY A 142 12.13 -3.94 -6.35
N TYR A 143 11.98 -4.66 -7.46
CA TYR A 143 12.93 -4.71 -8.57
C TYR A 143 13.13 -3.30 -9.11
N ASP A 144 14.40 -2.91 -9.28
CA ASP A 144 14.76 -1.70 -10.01
C ASP A 144 14.60 -2.03 -11.50
N GLY A 145 13.69 -1.32 -12.19
CA GLY A 145 13.37 -1.55 -13.60
C GLY A 145 14.61 -1.66 -14.49
N ASP A 146 15.63 -0.87 -14.17
CA ASP A 146 16.88 -0.72 -14.92
C ASP A 146 17.96 -1.75 -14.52
N GLU A 147 17.74 -2.55 -13.46
CA GLU A 147 18.72 -3.54 -13.02
C GLU A 147 18.75 -4.74 -13.97
N THR A 148 19.81 -4.86 -14.77
CA THR A 148 19.94 -5.94 -15.76
C THR A 148 20.63 -7.18 -15.22
N ASP A 149 21.35 -7.08 -14.09
CA ASP A 149 22.11 -8.17 -13.48
C ASP A 149 21.19 -9.18 -12.76
N PRO A 150 21.10 -10.44 -13.24
CA PRO A 150 20.22 -11.45 -12.66
C PRO A 150 20.46 -11.73 -11.16
N GLU A 151 21.71 -11.69 -10.70
CA GLU A 151 22.04 -11.96 -9.30
C GLU A 151 21.49 -10.86 -8.39
N LYS A 152 21.63 -9.60 -8.81
CA LYS A 152 21.07 -8.45 -8.08
C LYS A 152 19.55 -8.44 -8.11
N LYS A 153 18.90 -8.84 -9.21
CA LYS A 153 17.43 -9.01 -9.24
C LYS A 153 16.99 -10.01 -8.18
N LEU A 154 17.69 -11.15 -8.10
CA LEU A 154 17.39 -12.20 -7.14
C LEU A 154 17.61 -11.73 -5.70
N GLU A 155 18.70 -11.01 -5.42
CA GLU A 155 18.97 -10.43 -4.10
C GLU A 155 17.85 -9.46 -3.69
N ILE A 156 17.46 -8.55 -4.58
CA ILE A 156 16.37 -7.59 -4.35
C ILE A 156 15.04 -8.31 -4.13
N LYS A 157 14.75 -9.34 -4.93
CA LYS A 157 13.54 -10.16 -4.80
C LYS A 157 13.49 -10.85 -3.44
N LEU A 158 14.56 -11.58 -3.09
CA LEU A 158 14.72 -12.27 -1.81
C LEU A 158 14.58 -11.30 -0.64
N ARG A 159 15.10 -10.09 -0.77
CA ARG A 159 15.00 -9.06 0.25
C ARG A 159 13.54 -8.65 0.51
N GLY A 160 12.80 -8.31 -0.54
CA GLY A 160 11.37 -7.97 -0.38
C GLY A 160 10.50 -9.18 0.03
N TYR A 161 10.92 -10.41 -0.30
CA TYR A 161 10.29 -11.63 0.21
C TYR A 161 10.49 -11.78 1.72
N ASN A 162 11.72 -11.64 2.21
CA ASN A 162 12.05 -11.72 3.64
C ASN A 162 11.40 -10.59 4.44
N GLU A 163 11.28 -9.38 3.87
CA GLU A 163 10.44 -8.30 4.41
C GLU A 163 9.04 -8.80 4.73
N LEU A 164 8.37 -9.37 3.73
CA LEU A 164 7.01 -9.85 3.90
C LEU A 164 6.90 -10.99 4.90
N VAL A 165 7.83 -11.95 4.92
CA VAL A 165 7.85 -13.04 5.90
C VAL A 165 7.84 -12.49 7.33
N GLU A 166 8.80 -11.61 7.66
CA GLU A 166 8.91 -11.03 9.01
C GLU A 166 7.70 -10.17 9.36
N TYR A 167 7.12 -9.46 8.38
CA TYR A 167 5.94 -8.64 8.62
C TYR A 167 4.69 -9.48 8.89
N VAL A 168 4.49 -10.56 8.13
CA VAL A 168 3.35 -11.47 8.31
C VAL A 168 3.46 -12.18 9.66
N ASP A 169 4.65 -12.64 10.05
CA ASP A 169 4.86 -13.28 11.36
C ASP A 169 4.47 -12.34 12.52
N GLN A 170 4.84 -11.05 12.41
CA GLN A 170 4.49 -10.05 13.42
C GLN A 170 2.99 -9.71 13.40
N LEU A 171 2.39 -9.56 12.23
CA LEU A 171 0.94 -9.33 12.10
C LEU A 171 0.13 -10.49 12.69
N GLU A 172 0.48 -11.74 12.35
CA GLU A 172 -0.22 -12.95 12.80
C GLU A 172 0.01 -13.26 14.28
N SER A 173 0.99 -12.63 14.94
CA SER A 173 1.17 -12.71 16.39
C SER A 173 0.10 -11.94 17.17
N VAL A 174 -0.58 -10.99 16.52
CA VAL A 174 -1.69 -10.22 17.10
C VAL A 174 -2.97 -11.06 17.05
N SER A 175 -3.68 -11.21 18.17
CA SER A 175 -4.96 -11.92 18.17
C SER A 175 -6.06 -11.08 17.52
N ALA A 176 -6.34 -11.33 16.23
CA ALA A 176 -7.43 -10.72 15.48
C ALA A 176 -8.37 -11.75 14.82
N ASP A 177 -9.58 -11.30 14.48
CA ASP A 177 -10.60 -12.08 13.75
C ASP A 177 -10.37 -11.99 12.22
N VAL A 178 -9.82 -10.85 11.77
CA VAL A 178 -9.49 -10.55 10.38
C VAL A 178 -8.09 -9.97 10.31
N TYR A 179 -7.28 -10.46 9.39
CA TYR A 179 -5.96 -9.94 9.06
C TYR A 179 -6.00 -9.41 7.63
N VAL A 180 -5.49 -8.20 7.43
CA VAL A 180 -5.44 -7.53 6.13
C VAL A 180 -4.01 -7.10 5.87
N ILE A 181 -3.47 -7.47 4.72
CA ILE A 181 -2.19 -6.96 4.22
C ILE A 181 -2.48 -6.26 2.91
N ALA A 182 -2.21 -4.96 2.86
CA ALA A 182 -2.49 -4.16 1.67
C ALA A 182 -1.33 -3.22 1.38
N GLY A 183 -1.03 -3.04 0.09
CA GLY A 183 0.10 -2.20 -0.28
C GLY A 183 0.66 -2.48 -1.66
N ASP A 184 1.74 -1.77 -1.96
CA ASP A 184 2.55 -1.99 -3.14
C ASP A 184 3.56 -3.10 -2.86
N PHE A 185 3.40 -4.22 -3.57
CA PHE A 185 4.27 -5.37 -3.43
C PHE A 185 5.48 -5.30 -4.36
N ASN A 186 5.49 -4.36 -5.31
CA ASN A 186 6.48 -4.23 -6.37
C ASN A 186 6.78 -5.56 -7.12
N GLU A 187 5.80 -6.46 -7.19
CA GLU A 187 5.90 -7.77 -7.83
C GLU A 187 4.67 -7.98 -8.70
N HIS A 188 4.88 -8.32 -9.97
CA HIS A 188 3.79 -8.43 -10.92
C HIS A 188 2.99 -9.72 -10.69
N SER A 189 1.71 -9.74 -11.09
CA SER A 189 0.84 -10.92 -10.99
C SER A 189 1.38 -12.15 -11.72
N SER A 190 2.15 -11.97 -12.81
CA SER A 190 2.80 -13.08 -13.52
C SER A 190 3.85 -13.82 -12.69
N GLU A 191 4.39 -13.19 -11.64
CA GLU A 191 5.41 -13.77 -10.78
C GLU A 191 4.85 -14.66 -9.66
N MET A 192 3.52 -14.76 -9.55
CA MET A 192 2.84 -15.54 -8.50
C MET A 192 3.28 -17.01 -8.46
N ILE A 193 3.66 -17.60 -9.59
CA ILE A 193 4.10 -19.00 -9.66
C ILE A 193 5.63 -19.18 -9.54
N CYS A 194 6.38 -18.08 -9.39
CA CYS A 194 7.84 -18.11 -9.33
C CYS A 194 8.33 -18.39 -7.90
N PRO A 195 9.56 -18.96 -7.75
CA PRO A 195 10.22 -19.02 -6.45
C PRO A 195 10.29 -17.63 -5.81
N LEU A 196 10.13 -17.58 -4.49
CA LEU A 196 10.12 -16.34 -3.70
C LEU A 196 9.01 -15.36 -4.10
N SER A 197 7.88 -15.87 -4.61
CA SER A 197 6.68 -15.05 -4.81
C SER A 197 6.10 -14.59 -3.46
N ARG A 198 5.90 -13.28 -3.35
CA ARG A 198 5.27 -12.61 -2.20
C ARG A 198 3.78 -12.92 -2.16
N GLN A 199 3.13 -13.01 -3.32
CA GLN A 199 1.72 -13.39 -3.38
C GLN A 199 1.53 -14.85 -2.98
N GLN A 200 2.34 -15.77 -3.52
CA GLN A 200 2.22 -17.19 -3.18
C GLN A 200 2.51 -17.45 -1.70
N LEU A 201 3.48 -16.75 -1.10
CA LEU A 201 3.72 -16.79 0.34
C LEU A 201 2.44 -16.51 1.15
N LEU A 202 1.66 -15.50 0.76
CA LEU A 202 0.41 -15.16 1.45
C LEU A 202 -0.68 -16.20 1.19
N ILE A 203 -0.80 -16.70 -0.05
CA ILE A 203 -1.74 -17.75 -0.42
C ILE A 203 -1.46 -19.03 0.39
N ASP A 204 -0.20 -19.45 0.49
CA ASP A 204 0.23 -20.63 1.26
C ASP A 204 -0.04 -20.47 2.76
N ARG A 205 -0.04 -19.22 3.27
CA ARG A 205 -0.45 -18.88 4.64
C ARG A 205 -1.96 -18.76 4.83
N GLY A 206 -2.76 -19.02 3.81
CA GLY A 206 -4.22 -19.02 3.87
C GLY A 206 -4.86 -17.64 3.70
N TYR A 207 -4.12 -16.65 3.18
CA TYR A 207 -4.73 -15.40 2.73
C TYR A 207 -5.37 -15.59 1.36
N VAL A 208 -6.47 -14.86 1.14
CA VAL A 208 -7.15 -14.75 -0.14
C VAL A 208 -7.14 -13.31 -0.63
N TYR A 209 -7.26 -13.11 -1.92
CA TYR A 209 -7.40 -11.79 -2.56
C TYR A 209 -8.65 -11.78 -3.44
N ASP A 210 -9.00 -10.62 -3.99
CA ASP A 210 -10.27 -10.42 -4.69
C ASP A 210 -10.34 -10.99 -6.13
N GLY A 211 -9.29 -11.68 -6.58
CA GLY A 211 -9.18 -12.25 -7.93
C GLY A 211 -8.91 -11.22 -9.04
N ASP A 212 -8.85 -9.93 -8.75
CA ASP A 212 -8.63 -8.88 -9.75
C ASP A 212 -7.15 -8.79 -10.15
N LEU A 213 -6.88 -9.05 -11.43
CA LEU A 213 -5.55 -8.97 -12.02
C LEU A 213 -5.38 -7.73 -12.91
N SER A 214 -6.33 -6.79 -12.90
CA SER A 214 -6.22 -5.56 -13.67
C SER A 214 -4.99 -4.74 -13.23
N PRO A 215 -4.32 -4.04 -14.17
CA PRO A 215 -3.14 -3.24 -13.84
C PRO A 215 -3.42 -2.19 -12.75
N THR A 216 -2.44 -2.01 -11.86
CA THR A 216 -2.46 -0.95 -10.86
C THR A 216 -1.36 0.08 -11.08
N GLU A 217 -0.39 -0.16 -11.97
CA GLU A 217 0.63 0.79 -12.41
C GLU A 217 0.40 1.11 -13.90
N HIS A 218 0.09 2.38 -14.22
CA HIS A 218 -0.33 2.78 -15.56
C HIS A 218 0.76 2.65 -16.62
N GLY A 219 1.99 3.09 -16.29
CA GLY A 219 3.08 3.20 -17.26
C GLY A 219 3.60 1.86 -17.75
N THR A 220 3.49 0.83 -16.91
CA THR A 220 4.05 -0.51 -17.16
C THR A 220 2.98 -1.56 -17.43
N GLY A 221 1.71 -1.26 -17.10
CA GLY A 221 0.63 -2.24 -17.15
C GLY A 221 0.71 -3.31 -16.05
N ARG A 222 1.55 -3.12 -15.03
CA ARG A 222 1.73 -4.13 -13.97
C ARG A 222 0.62 -4.03 -12.92
N LYS A 223 0.13 -5.19 -12.48
CA LYS A 223 -0.61 -5.38 -11.21
C LYS A 223 0.41 -5.60 -10.09
N ILE A 224 0.64 -4.58 -9.25
CA ILE A 224 1.62 -4.61 -8.15
C ILE A 224 1.06 -4.17 -6.81
N ASP A 225 -0.11 -3.54 -6.78
CA ASP A 225 -0.81 -3.15 -5.55
C ASP A 225 -1.84 -4.22 -5.20
N TRP A 226 -1.77 -4.77 -3.99
CA TRP A 226 -2.57 -5.92 -3.59
C TRP A 226 -3.33 -5.68 -2.28
N ILE A 227 -4.45 -6.38 -2.11
CA ILE A 227 -5.16 -6.53 -0.84
C ILE A 227 -5.35 -8.02 -0.59
N PHE A 228 -4.66 -8.53 0.42
CA PHE A 228 -4.77 -9.92 0.90
C PHE A 228 -5.46 -9.94 2.26
N VAL A 229 -6.34 -10.91 2.46
CA VAL A 229 -7.18 -11.02 3.65
C VAL A 229 -7.21 -12.46 4.14
N LYS A 230 -7.10 -12.63 5.45
CA LYS A 230 -7.29 -13.91 6.14
C LYS A 230 -8.27 -13.71 7.28
N SER A 231 -9.17 -14.65 7.51
CA SER A 231 -10.17 -14.53 8.57
C SER A 231 -10.44 -15.86 9.26
N ARG A 232 -10.88 -15.78 10.52
CA ARG A 232 -11.33 -16.92 11.32
C ARG A 232 -12.80 -17.29 11.06
N CYS A 233 -13.54 -16.46 10.33
CA CYS A 233 -14.93 -16.72 9.93
C CYS A 233 -15.04 -16.80 8.40
N ASP A 234 -16.24 -17.15 7.92
CA ASP A 234 -16.55 -17.21 6.50
C ASP A 234 -16.23 -15.88 5.83
N LEU A 235 -15.29 -15.95 4.89
CA LEU A 235 -14.72 -14.78 4.23
C LEU A 235 -15.20 -14.71 2.78
N LYS A 236 -15.76 -13.57 2.40
CA LYS A 236 -15.92 -13.18 1.00
C LYS A 236 -15.15 -11.90 0.75
N ILE A 237 -14.39 -11.88 -0.33
CA ILE A 237 -13.68 -10.70 -0.79
C ILE A 237 -14.07 -10.46 -2.26
N GLY A 238 -14.26 -9.20 -2.62
CA GLY A 238 -14.58 -8.82 -3.99
C GLY A 238 -14.05 -7.44 -4.35
N ARG A 239 -13.66 -7.28 -5.62
CA ARG A 239 -13.17 -5.99 -6.14
C ARG A 239 -14.30 -4.96 -6.20
N ILE A 240 -13.99 -3.73 -5.78
CA ILE A 240 -14.88 -2.58 -6.02
C ILE A 240 -14.40 -1.83 -7.25
N ASN A 241 -15.12 -1.94 -8.36
CA ASN A 241 -14.83 -1.16 -9.56
C ASN A 241 -15.56 0.18 -9.53
N LYS A 242 -14.78 1.27 -9.60
CA LYS A 242 -15.29 2.65 -9.70
C LYS A 242 -14.56 3.36 -10.83
N LYS A 243 -15.30 4.17 -11.59
CA LYS A 243 -14.69 5.10 -12.54
C LYS A 243 -13.99 6.19 -11.75
N LEU A 244 -12.69 6.37 -11.99
CA LEU A 244 -11.91 7.38 -11.29
C LEU A 244 -12.10 8.74 -11.96
N PRO A 245 -12.24 9.82 -11.18
CA PRO A 245 -12.32 11.16 -11.73
C PRO A 245 -10.96 11.65 -12.27
N PHE A 246 -9.83 11.15 -11.73
CA PHE A 246 -8.49 11.61 -12.10
C PHE A 246 -7.48 10.46 -12.19
N GLU A 247 -7.52 9.66 -13.25
CA GLU A 247 -6.61 8.52 -13.41
C GLU A 247 -5.12 8.90 -13.39
N GLN A 248 -4.76 10.11 -13.83
CA GLN A 248 -3.38 10.61 -13.84
C GLN A 248 -2.94 11.29 -12.53
N ALA A 249 -3.67 11.09 -11.43
CA ALA A 249 -3.32 11.69 -10.14
C ALA A 249 -2.12 10.99 -9.48
N SER A 250 -1.87 9.73 -9.81
CA SER A 250 -0.69 8.94 -9.49
C SER A 250 -0.28 8.14 -10.74
N ASP A 251 0.96 7.66 -10.80
CA ASP A 251 1.36 6.60 -11.73
C ASP A 251 0.72 5.26 -11.37
N HIS A 252 0.23 5.12 -10.14
CA HIS A 252 -0.62 4.02 -9.70
C HIS A 252 -2.12 4.34 -9.79
N LEU A 253 -2.94 3.29 -9.73
CA LEU A 253 -4.38 3.32 -9.58
C LEU A 253 -4.77 2.82 -8.18
N PRO A 254 -5.75 3.45 -7.49
CA PRO A 254 -6.24 2.91 -6.24
C PRO A 254 -6.90 1.54 -6.45
N HIS A 255 -6.46 0.58 -5.64
CA HIS A 255 -7.06 -0.74 -5.59
C HIS A 255 -7.87 -0.86 -4.29
N ALA A 256 -9.07 -1.41 -4.37
CA ALA A 256 -10.03 -1.42 -3.28
C ALA A 256 -10.93 -2.65 -3.36
N SER A 257 -11.11 -3.31 -2.22
CA SER A 257 -11.88 -4.54 -2.09
C SER A 257 -12.89 -4.40 -0.96
N VAL A 258 -14.06 -5.00 -1.16
CA VAL A 258 -15.04 -5.22 -0.09
C VAL A 258 -14.77 -6.57 0.55
N ILE A 259 -14.73 -6.59 1.87
CA ILE A 259 -14.54 -7.77 2.70
C ILE A 259 -15.83 -7.99 3.48
N GLU A 260 -16.45 -9.15 3.32
CA GLU A 260 -17.61 -9.59 4.07
C GLU A 260 -17.22 -10.76 4.96
N CYS A 261 -17.43 -10.56 6.27
CA CYS A 261 -17.17 -11.50 7.35
C CYS A 261 -18.21 -11.33 8.46
#